data_AF-A0A558EWL2-F1
#
_entry.id   AF-A0A558EWL2-F1
#
_cell.length_a   1.000
_cell.length_b   1.000
_cell.length_c   1.000
_cell.angle_alpha   90.00
_cell.angle_beta   90.00
_cell.angle_gamma   90.00
#
_symmetry.space_group_name_H-M   'P 1'
#
loop_
_entity.id
_entity.type
_entity.pdbx_description
1 polymer ?
#
loop_
_entity_poly.entity_id
_entity_poly.type
_entity_poly.pdbx_seq_one_letter_code
_entity_poly.pdbx_strand_id
1 'polypeptide(L)'
;RALDDDLLPGRSIEGVATSCTYAAARMAGVPRSLDEIAEVSRVEKSEVARTYRYIARELSLEVKPADPEQYVPRFASELGL
;
A
#
# COMPACT_ATOMS: atom_id res chain seq x y z
N ARG A 1 -8.25 12.62 -2.77
CA ARG A 1 -9.15 11.82 -1.92
C ARG A 1 -8.74 11.87 -0.46
N ALA A 2 -7.68 11.20 0.00
CA ALA A 2 -7.35 11.18 1.44
C ALA A 2 -7.11 12.57 2.08
N LEU A 3 -6.50 13.51 1.35
CA LEU A 3 -6.36 14.90 1.78
C LEU A 3 -7.71 15.64 1.80
N ASP A 4 -8.49 15.49 0.72
CA ASP A 4 -9.79 16.16 0.56
C ASP A 4 -10.82 15.69 1.61
N ASP A 5 -10.71 14.43 2.04
CA ASP A 5 -11.60 13.80 3.02
C ASP A 5 -11.07 13.91 4.47
N ASP A 6 -10.08 14.80 4.72
CA ASP A 6 -9.49 15.10 6.02
C ASP A 6 -8.98 13.87 6.82
N LEU A 7 -8.32 12.93 6.14
CA LEU A 7 -7.84 11.69 6.77
C LEU A 7 -6.44 11.81 7.42
N LEU A 8 -5.81 12.97 7.32
CA LEU A 8 -4.44 13.24 7.82
C LEU A 8 -4.32 13.50 9.33
N PRO A 9 -5.27 14.17 10.02
CA PRO A 9 -5.12 14.50 11.43
C PRO A 9 -4.82 13.27 12.31
N GLY A 10 -3.79 13.41 13.16
CA GLY A 10 -3.34 12.34 14.07
C GLY A 10 -2.49 11.24 13.41
N ARG A 11 -2.10 11.40 12.15
CA ARG A 11 -1.26 10.44 11.40
C ARG A 11 -0.04 11.14 10.80
N SER A 12 1.04 10.39 10.58
CA SER A 12 2.18 10.93 9.85
C SER A 12 1.80 11.14 8.38
N ILE A 13 2.23 12.27 7.78
CA ILE A 13 2.01 12.56 6.36
C ILE A 13 2.65 11.45 5.51
N GLU A 14 3.85 11.02 5.89
CA GLU A 14 4.57 9.95 5.20
C GLU A 14 3.84 8.60 5.31
N GLY A 15 3.25 8.28 6.47
CA GLY A 15 2.46 7.07 6.65
C GLY A 15 1.20 7.06 5.79
N VAL A 16 0.50 8.20 5.70
CA VAL A 16 -0.67 8.35 4.82
C VAL A 16 -0.25 8.23 3.35
N ALA A 17 0.83 8.92 2.93
CA ALA A 17 1.33 8.85 1.57
C ALA A 17 1.76 7.42 1.18
N THR A 18 2.53 6.76 2.04
CA THR A 18 3.00 5.38 1.86
C THR A 18 1.85 4.39 1.77
N SER A 19 0.85 4.50 2.64
CA SER A 19 -0.37 3.68 2.58
C SER A 19 -1.21 3.93 1.33
N CYS A 20 -1.31 5.17 0.86
CA CYS A 20 -1.99 5.51 -0.39
C CYS A 20 -1.27 4.88 -1.59
N THR A 21 0.06 4.93 -1.64
CA THR A 21 0.86 4.27 -2.69
C THR A 21 0.65 2.76 -2.67
N TYR A 22 0.68 2.14 -1.48
CA TYR A 22 0.38 0.71 -1.32
C TYR A 22 -1.04 0.35 -1.81
N ALA A 23 -2.06 1.15 -1.46
CA ALA A 23 -3.42 0.94 -1.93
C ALA A 23 -3.52 1.06 -3.46
N ALA A 24 -2.90 2.10 -4.04
CA ALA A 24 -2.91 2.34 -5.47
C ALA A 24 -2.24 1.19 -6.26
N ALA A 25 -1.10 0.68 -5.78
CA ALA A 25 -0.43 -0.47 -6.40
C ALA A 25 -1.33 -1.71 -6.45
N ARG A 26 -2.09 -1.96 -5.38
CA ARG A 26 -3.06 -3.07 -5.34
C ARG A 26 -4.24 -2.85 -6.29
N MET A 27 -4.79 -1.64 -6.32
CA MET A 27 -5.90 -1.31 -7.23
C MET A 27 -5.49 -1.35 -8.70
N ALA A 28 -4.23 -1.02 -9.00
CA ALA A 28 -3.67 -1.09 -10.34
C ALA A 28 -3.27 -2.51 -10.78
N GLY A 29 -3.49 -3.53 -9.95
CA GLY A 29 -3.14 -4.92 -10.28
C GLY A 29 -1.64 -5.19 -10.32
N VAL A 30 -0.83 -4.31 -9.71
CA VAL A 30 0.63 -4.43 -9.60
C VAL A 30 1.03 -4.46 -8.12
N PRO A 31 0.55 -5.46 -7.36
CA PRO A 31 0.71 -5.46 -5.92
C PRO A 31 2.19 -5.48 -5.51
N ARG A 32 2.44 -4.85 -4.36
CA ARG A 32 3.71 -4.92 -3.62
C ARG A 32 3.41 -5.47 -2.24
N SER A 33 4.34 -6.20 -1.65
CA SER A 33 4.23 -6.61 -0.26
C SER A 33 4.37 -5.41 0.68
N LEU A 34 3.91 -5.56 1.91
CA LEU A 34 4.11 -4.53 2.94
C LEU A 34 5.59 -4.40 3.33
N ASP A 35 6.37 -5.46 3.19
CA ASP A 35 7.82 -5.43 3.44
C ASP A 35 8.54 -4.57 2.40
N GLU A 36 8.24 -4.78 1.11
CA GLU A 36 8.80 -3.96 0.01
C GLU A 36 8.50 -2.47 0.17
N ILE A 37 7.28 -2.13 0.58
CA ILE A 37 6.91 -0.72 0.77
C ILE A 37 7.55 -0.14 2.03
N ALA A 38 7.65 -0.94 3.11
CA ALA A 38 8.30 -0.49 4.34
C ALA A 38 9.79 -0.24 4.13
N GLU A 39 10.49 -1.09 3.36
CA GLU A 39 11.92 -0.99 3.07
C GLU A 39 12.31 0.35 2.41
N VAL A 40 11.43 0.89 1.55
CA VAL A 40 11.67 2.15 0.83
C VAL A 40 11.05 3.37 1.51
N SER A 41 10.44 3.20 2.68
CA SER A 41 9.80 4.27 3.45
C SER A 41 10.49 4.45 4.81
N ARG A 42 10.25 5.58 5.48
CA ARG A 42 10.70 5.78 6.88
C ARG A 42 9.64 5.35 7.89
N VAL A 43 8.64 4.59 7.44
CA VAL A 43 7.46 4.24 8.22
C VAL A 43 7.45 2.75 8.50
N GLU A 44 7.22 2.41 9.76
CA GLU A 44 7.12 1.03 10.19
C GLU A 44 6.03 0.27 9.41
N LYS A 45 6.33 -0.98 9.02
CA LYS A 45 5.37 -1.89 8.36
C LYS A 45 4.01 -1.93 9.07
N SER A 46 4.05 -1.93 10.41
CA SER A 46 2.84 -1.96 11.23
C SER A 46 1.99 -0.69 11.10
N GLU A 47 2.62 0.48 10.95
CA GLU A 47 1.94 1.74 10.71
C GLU A 47 1.34 1.79 9.31
N VAL A 48 2.09 1.40 8.28
CA VAL A 48 1.58 1.31 6.90
C VAL A 48 0.35 0.40 6.83
N ALA A 49 0.38 -0.76 7.50
CA ALA A 49 -0.74 -1.69 7.52
C ALA A 49 -1.98 -1.12 8.24
N ARG A 50 -1.79 -0.43 9.37
CA ARG A 50 -2.89 0.22 10.11
C ARG A 50 -3.50 1.36 9.31
N THR A 51 -2.67 2.25 8.78
CA THR A 51 -3.10 3.42 8.02
C THR A 51 -3.75 3.03 6.70
N TYR A 52 -3.24 2.01 6.00
CA TYR A 52 -3.88 1.43 4.82
C TYR A 52 -5.29 0.92 5.13
N ARG A 53 -5.47 0.11 6.18
CA ARG A 53 -6.81 -0.42 6.54
C ARG A 53 -7.79 0.71 6.87
N TYR A 54 -7.32 1.75 7.55
CA TYR A 54 -8.13 2.92 7.84
C TYR A 54 -8.56 3.63 6.55
N ILE A 55 -7.61 4.03 5.69
CA ILE A 55 -7.88 4.73 4.43
C ILE A 55 -8.78 3.89 3.51
N ALA A 56 -8.50 2.59 3.37
CA ALA A 56 -9.30 1.71 2.53
C ALA A 56 -10.76 1.66 2.96
N ARG A 57 -11.02 1.69 4.28
CA ARG A 57 -12.38 1.73 4.82
C ARG A 57 -13.03 3.10 4.63
N GLU A 58 -12.36 4.19 5.03
CA GLU A 58 -12.94 5.53 4.95
C GLU A 58 -13.23 5.95 3.50
N LEU A 59 -12.35 5.58 2.56
CA LEU A 59 -12.54 5.88 1.14
C LEU A 59 -13.39 4.85 0.39
N SER A 60 -13.87 3.82 1.08
CA SER A 60 -14.62 2.68 0.51
C SER A 60 -13.91 2.07 -0.71
N LEU A 61 -12.60 1.81 -0.58
CA LEU A 61 -11.81 1.22 -1.65
C LEU A 61 -12.14 -0.26 -1.80
N GLU A 62 -12.60 -0.66 -2.99
CA GLU A 62 -12.86 -2.04 -3.34
C GLU A 62 -11.56 -2.80 -3.67
N VAL A 63 -10.66 -2.92 -2.68
CA VAL A 63 -9.39 -3.63 -2.85
C VAL A 63 -9.55 -5.11 -2.57
N LYS A 64 -9.53 -5.93 -3.62
CA LYS A 64 -9.54 -7.38 -3.48
C LYS A 64 -8.22 -7.91 -2.88
N PRO A 65 -8.22 -9.10 -2.26
CA PRO A 65 -6.98 -9.84 -2.02
C PRO A 65 -6.14 -9.88 -3.29
N ALA A 66 -4.83 -9.63 -3.16
CA ALA A 66 -3.92 -9.73 -4.30
C ALA A 66 -3.81 -11.20 -4.71
N ASP A 67 -3.83 -11.46 -6.01
CA ASP A 67 -3.60 -12.81 -6.53
C ASP A 67 -2.09 -13.11 -6.43
N PRO A 68 -1.68 -14.22 -5.79
CA PRO A 68 -0.27 -14.61 -5.70
C PRO A 68 0.43 -14.67 -7.07
N GLU A 69 -0.28 -15.01 -8.15
CA GLU A 69 0.29 -15.07 -9.50
C GLU A 69 0.83 -13.71 -9.96
N GLN A 70 0.27 -12.60 -9.47
CA GLN A 70 0.70 -11.24 -9.85
C GLN A 70 2.13 -10.91 -9.39
N TYR A 71 2.69 -11.67 -8.43
CA TYR A 71 4.06 -11.48 -7.97
C TYR A 71 5.08 -12.29 -8.78
N VAL A 72 4.64 -13.33 -9.50
CA VAL A 72 5.52 -14.27 -10.21
C VAL A 72 6.38 -13.56 -11.28
N PRO A 73 5.84 -12.70 -12.16
CA PRO A 73 6.66 -12.04 -13.18
C PRO A 73 7.76 -11.17 -12.59
N ARG A 74 7.48 -10.51 -11.46
CA ARG A 74 8.44 -9.65 -10.76
C ARG A 74 9.56 -10.49 -10.15
N PHE A 75 9.22 -11.54 -9.41
CA PHE A 75 10.24 -12.41 -8.80
C PHE A 75 11.10 -13.11 -9.85
N ALA A 76 10.53 -13.58 -10.96
CA ALA A 76 11.31 -14.11 -12.08
C ALA A 76 12.31 -13.08 -12.61
N SER A 77 11.85 -11.84 -12.85
CA SER A 77 12.71 -10.75 -13.30
C SER A 77 13.81 -10.39 -12.28
N GLU A 78 13.53 -10.40 -10.98
CA GLU A 78 14.53 -10.15 -9.91
C GLU A 78 15.59 -11.26 -9.83
N LEU A 79 15.21 -12.49 -10.20
CA LEU A 79 16.10 -13.64 -10.29
C LEU A 79 16.84 -13.75 -11.64
N GLY A 80 16.52 -12.88 -12.61
CA GLY A 80 17.11 -12.90 -13.95
C GLY A 80 16.64 -14.05 -14.84
N LEU A 81 15.42 -14.54 -14.62
CA LEU A 81 14.77 -15.62 -15.37
C LEU A 81 13.84 -15.10 -16.47
#